data_AF-A0A8T5XQX1-F1
#
_entry.id   AF-A0A8T5XQX1-F1
#
_cell.length_a   1.000
_cell.length_b   1.000
_cell.length_c   1.000
_cell.angle_alpha   90.00
_cell.angle_beta   90.00
_cell.angle_gamma   90.00
#
_symmetry.space_group_name_H-M   'P 1'
#
loop_
_entity.id
_entity.type
_entity.pdbx_description
1 polymer ?
#
loop_
_entity_poly.entity_id
_entity_poly.type
_entity_poly.pdbx_seq_one_letter_code
_entity_poly.pdbx_strand_id
1 'polypeptide(L)'
;MNKKKIILKSVGFLTAGVIVSGAFLINFDTYSWFSDEMTSQVRVMSATTEDLIKILDKSMEEENGKWVNPKEIKIKGTDKIATNATFYFSLDGDIKDYILHINPAKLRFKGGIYTADIKPNINLIQFINLLIDGPKKINGTLKIKYLNEFIDEPREVSFTREYLIKQFRKEFDKNDSKEVVRNNNDEIKGDLIEVIKYIANKIEWNEEKNIKEGKENIASIDKSIDKIKLQENQIEIISIVAPKILGYIENLEVTINDLNKVIDENVFKIEKLNVEKKILETKVKELEEIKKENEKIKEEQKLNIEKLTKEVDKLNDYIDKLKDNNEELNERILDLKEYKKDLARTIRSLRNEKESLIKENEKLKIENKELKKEIKNLKDRLSEDNDDDDTELSTDDDDDDTVVDDVYGSN
;
A
#
# COMPACT_ATOMS: atom_id res chain seq x y z
N MET A 1 -21.18 12.08 -89.23
CA MET A 1 -19.70 12.10 -89.31
C MET A 1 -19.28 11.79 -90.74
N ASN A 2 -18.52 12.69 -91.40
CA ASN A 2 -18.37 12.67 -92.85
C ASN A 2 -17.42 11.54 -93.31
N LYS A 3 -17.94 10.49 -93.96
CA LYS A 3 -17.18 9.29 -94.41
C LYS A 3 -15.93 9.65 -95.24
N LYS A 4 -15.98 10.73 -96.01
CA LYS A 4 -14.83 11.26 -96.78
C LYS A 4 -13.64 11.69 -95.89
N LYS A 5 -13.89 12.23 -94.69
CA LYS A 5 -12.81 12.63 -93.77
C LYS A 5 -12.09 11.44 -93.14
N ILE A 6 -12.77 10.31 -92.96
CA ILE A 6 -12.17 9.10 -92.38
C ILE A 6 -11.27 8.43 -93.42
N ILE A 7 -11.76 8.27 -94.66
CA ILE A 7 -10.97 7.68 -95.75
C ILE A 7 -9.72 8.51 -96.04
N LEU A 8 -9.82 9.84 -96.06
CA LEU A 8 -8.67 10.72 -96.29
C LEU A 8 -7.62 10.59 -95.18
N LYS A 9 -8.04 10.44 -93.92
CA LYS A 9 -7.13 10.20 -92.80
C LYS A 9 -6.46 8.83 -92.91
N SER A 10 -7.21 7.78 -93.24
CA SER A 10 -6.65 6.43 -93.43
C SER A 10 -5.64 6.34 -94.57
N VAL A 11 -5.89 7.01 -95.70
CA VAL A 11 -4.94 7.09 -96.81
C VAL A 11 -3.68 7.87 -96.41
N GLY A 12 -3.84 8.97 -95.66
CA GLY A 12 -2.71 9.74 -95.13
C GLY A 12 -1.81 8.94 -94.17
N PHE A 13 -2.39 8.09 -93.32
CA PHE A 13 -1.60 7.22 -92.44
C PHE A 13 -0.87 6.12 -93.22
N LEU A 14 -1.48 5.56 -94.27
CA LEU A 14 -0.83 4.56 -95.12
C LEU A 14 0.32 5.15 -95.93
N THR A 15 0.15 6.33 -96.52
CA THR A 15 1.24 7.00 -97.26
C THR A 15 2.38 7.43 -96.34
N ALA A 16 2.08 7.92 -95.13
CA ALA A 16 3.09 8.20 -94.13
C ALA A 16 3.86 6.92 -93.74
N GLY A 17 3.17 5.79 -93.56
CA GLY A 17 3.80 4.50 -93.27
C GLY A 17 4.73 4.03 -94.39
N VAL A 18 4.33 4.17 -95.66
CA VAL A 18 5.18 3.80 -96.81
C VAL A 18 6.40 4.72 -96.93
N ILE A 19 6.26 6.02 -96.65
CA ILE A 19 7.40 6.97 -96.68
C ILE A 19 8.39 6.64 -95.55
N VAL A 20 7.91 6.33 -94.35
CA VAL A 20 8.78 5.93 -93.22
C VAL A 20 9.49 4.61 -93.52
N SER A 21 8.78 3.61 -94.05
CA SER A 21 9.40 2.34 -94.45
C SER A 21 10.38 2.52 -95.62
N GLY A 22 10.08 3.41 -96.57
CA GLY A 22 11.00 3.79 -97.64
C GLY A 22 12.25 4.51 -97.12
N ALA A 23 12.11 5.37 -96.12
CA ALA A 23 13.24 6.04 -95.47
C ALA A 23 14.15 5.04 -94.71
N PHE A 24 13.57 4.02 -94.08
CA PHE A 24 14.35 2.91 -93.50
C PHE A 24 15.05 2.05 -94.56
N LEU A 25 14.46 1.89 -95.76
CA LEU A 25 15.05 1.15 -96.88
C LEU A 25 16.06 1.97 -97.72
N ILE A 26 16.14 3.30 -97.57
CA ILE A 26 17.13 4.15 -98.25
C ILE A 26 18.36 4.38 -97.34
N ASN A 27 18.22 4.22 -96.02
CA ASN A 27 19.31 4.28 -95.04
C ASN A 27 19.95 2.90 -94.73
N PHE A 28 20.21 2.10 -95.77
CA PHE A 28 20.88 0.80 -95.62
C PHE A 28 22.35 0.88 -95.18
N ASP A 29 22.94 2.07 -95.14
CA ASP A 29 24.32 2.28 -94.64
C ASP A 29 24.41 2.52 -93.12
N THR A 30 23.33 2.29 -92.35
CA THR A 30 23.33 2.52 -90.89
C THR A 30 23.48 1.26 -90.03
N TYR A 31 23.78 0.11 -90.64
CA TYR A 31 24.41 -1.01 -89.94
C TYR A 31 25.89 -1.06 -90.34
N SER A 32 26.72 -0.28 -89.65
CA SER A 32 28.08 -0.64 -89.24
C SER A 32 28.87 0.62 -88.87
N TRP A 33 28.48 1.28 -87.77
CA TRP A 33 29.42 2.12 -87.02
C TRP A 33 30.20 1.27 -86.00
N PHE A 34 30.55 0.06 -86.44
CA PHE A 34 31.59 -0.79 -85.87
C PHE A 34 32.61 -1.01 -87.00
N SER A 35 33.41 0.04 -87.20
CA SER A 35 34.85 -0.07 -87.42
C SER A 35 35.40 -0.54 -88.77
N ASP A 36 35.32 0.31 -89.80
CA ASP A 36 36.42 0.38 -90.78
C ASP A 36 37.68 1.08 -90.20
N GLU A 37 37.56 1.68 -89.02
CA GLU A 37 38.69 2.27 -88.29
C GLU A 37 39.30 1.32 -87.21
N MET A 38 38.69 0.15 -86.92
CA MET A 38 39.35 -0.93 -86.15
C MET A 38 39.80 -2.11 -87.01
N THR A 39 39.37 -2.24 -88.26
CA THR A 39 39.96 -3.23 -89.18
C THR A 39 41.43 -2.95 -89.50
N SER A 40 41.95 -1.76 -89.14
CA SER A 40 43.39 -1.47 -89.20
C SER A 40 44.22 -2.12 -88.09
N GLN A 41 43.63 -2.70 -87.02
CA GLN A 41 44.38 -3.45 -85.99
C GLN A 41 43.63 -4.62 -85.31
N VAL A 42 42.60 -5.23 -85.92
CA VAL A 42 42.17 -6.58 -85.47
C VAL A 42 43.18 -7.60 -85.96
N ARG A 43 44.31 -7.65 -85.25
CA ARG A 43 45.16 -8.82 -85.20
C ARG A 43 44.33 -9.88 -84.49
N VAL A 44 43.68 -10.77 -85.26
CA VAL A 44 43.15 -12.02 -84.70
C VAL A 44 44.37 -12.80 -84.25
N MET A 45 44.80 -12.55 -83.01
CA MET A 45 45.80 -13.36 -82.36
C MET A 45 45.06 -14.55 -81.75
N SER A 46 45.37 -15.74 -82.25
CA SER A 46 45.36 -16.94 -81.41
C SER A 46 46.41 -16.71 -80.33
N ALA A 47 46.00 -16.03 -79.26
CA ALA A 47 46.81 -15.74 -78.09
C ALA A 47 46.23 -16.57 -76.95
N THR A 48 47.06 -17.34 -76.26
CA THR A 48 46.62 -18.05 -75.07
C THR A 48 46.21 -17.05 -73.98
N THR A 49 45.45 -17.46 -72.98
CA THR A 49 45.07 -16.52 -71.91
C THR A 49 46.29 -15.97 -71.19
N GLU A 50 47.38 -16.74 -71.07
CA GLU A 50 48.67 -16.26 -70.55
C GLU A 50 49.32 -15.19 -71.43
N ASP A 51 49.08 -15.22 -72.75
CA ASP A 51 49.53 -14.19 -73.68
C ASP A 51 48.79 -12.87 -73.50
N LEU A 52 47.56 -12.90 -73.01
CA LEU A 52 46.69 -11.71 -72.88
C LEU A 52 46.67 -11.19 -71.44
N ILE A 53 46.60 -12.09 -70.47
CA ILE A 53 46.42 -11.78 -69.05
C ILE A 53 47.39 -12.63 -68.24
N LYS A 54 48.14 -11.99 -67.35
CA LYS A 54 48.79 -12.69 -66.25
C LYS A 54 47.93 -12.56 -65.00
N ILE A 55 47.32 -13.67 -64.57
CA ILE A 55 46.65 -13.75 -63.27
C ILE A 55 47.76 -13.83 -62.21
N LEU A 56 47.78 -12.86 -61.30
CA LEU A 56 48.86 -12.69 -60.32
C LEU A 56 48.54 -13.33 -58.97
N ASP A 57 47.42 -14.05 -58.88
CA ASP A 57 46.87 -14.43 -57.59
C ASP A 57 47.38 -15.79 -57.10
N LYS A 58 48.20 -15.75 -56.04
CA LYS A 58 48.63 -16.93 -55.29
C LYS A 58 47.55 -17.46 -54.34
N SER A 59 46.47 -16.69 -54.11
CA SER A 59 45.37 -17.12 -53.24
C SER A 59 44.46 -18.17 -53.88
N MET A 60 44.78 -18.61 -55.10
CA MET A 60 44.11 -19.71 -55.82
C MET A 60 44.97 -20.98 -55.85
N GLU A 61 46.08 -21.01 -55.10
CA GLU A 61 47.04 -22.12 -55.01
C GLU A 61 47.23 -22.56 -53.54
N GLU A 62 47.61 -23.82 -53.33
CA GLU A 62 47.98 -24.30 -51.99
C GLU A 62 49.35 -23.74 -51.58
N GLU A 63 49.37 -22.85 -50.59
CA GLU A 63 50.62 -22.31 -50.03
C GLU A 63 50.97 -23.13 -48.77
N ASN A 64 52.09 -23.86 -48.82
CA ASN A 64 52.56 -24.73 -47.71
C ASN A 64 51.53 -25.77 -47.22
N GLY A 65 50.74 -26.36 -48.12
CA GLY A 65 49.72 -27.36 -47.77
C GLY A 65 48.49 -26.81 -47.04
N LYS A 66 48.32 -25.49 -47.00
CA LYS A 66 47.11 -24.82 -46.51
C LYS A 66 46.46 -24.03 -47.63
N TRP A 67 45.18 -24.29 -47.87
CA TRP A 67 44.40 -23.55 -48.85
C TRP A 67 44.19 -22.10 -48.37
N VAL A 68 44.50 -21.13 -49.24
CA VAL A 68 44.30 -19.70 -48.97
C VAL A 68 42.93 -19.29 -49.52
N ASN A 69 42.09 -18.65 -48.70
CA ASN A 69 40.78 -18.19 -49.16
C ASN A 69 40.95 -17.00 -50.14
N PRO A 70 40.38 -17.06 -51.36
CA PRO A 70 40.54 -16.00 -52.35
C PRO A 70 39.72 -14.77 -51.97
N LYS A 71 40.39 -13.63 -51.77
CA LYS A 71 39.77 -12.37 -51.32
C LYS A 71 39.60 -11.37 -52.45
N GLU A 72 40.52 -11.40 -53.40
CA GLU A 72 40.57 -10.52 -54.56
C GLU A 72 41.03 -11.36 -55.75
N ILE A 73 40.83 -10.83 -56.96
CA ILE A 73 41.34 -11.42 -58.20
C ILE A 73 42.24 -10.38 -58.84
N LYS A 74 43.55 -10.68 -58.92
CA LYS A 74 44.54 -9.80 -59.56
C LYS A 74 44.77 -10.18 -61.01
N ILE A 75 44.35 -9.30 -61.92
CA ILE A 75 44.49 -9.44 -63.37
C ILE A 75 45.53 -8.42 -63.84
N LYS A 76 46.61 -8.87 -64.48
CA LYS A 76 47.56 -8.00 -65.17
C LYS A 76 47.40 -8.12 -66.67
N GLY A 77 47.07 -7.04 -67.36
CA GLY A 77 47.05 -7.02 -68.82
C GLY A 77 48.47 -7.11 -69.39
N THR A 78 48.65 -7.84 -70.48
CA THR A 78 49.90 -7.83 -71.26
C THR A 78 49.87 -6.71 -72.31
N ASP A 79 50.99 -6.51 -73.02
CA ASP A 79 51.10 -5.51 -74.09
C ASP A 79 50.18 -5.79 -75.30
N LYS A 80 49.66 -7.02 -75.37
CA LYS A 80 48.76 -7.52 -76.43
C LYS A 80 47.29 -7.17 -76.20
N ILE A 81 46.90 -6.73 -75.00
CA ILE A 81 45.52 -6.34 -74.68
C ILE A 81 45.24 -4.88 -75.05
N ALA A 82 44.04 -4.63 -75.59
CA ALA A 82 43.54 -3.28 -75.88
C ALA A 82 43.39 -2.44 -74.60
N THR A 83 43.76 -1.16 -74.67
CA THR A 83 43.44 -0.18 -73.63
C THR A 83 41.92 -0.11 -73.43
N ASN A 84 41.44 -0.15 -72.17
CA ASN A 84 40.03 -0.19 -71.77
C ASN A 84 39.31 -1.56 -71.91
N ALA A 85 40.05 -2.67 -71.88
CA ALA A 85 39.47 -4.00 -71.78
C ALA A 85 38.60 -4.19 -70.50
N THR A 86 37.38 -4.72 -70.65
CA THR A 86 36.48 -5.05 -69.53
C THR A 86 36.35 -6.57 -69.39
N PHE A 87 36.65 -7.11 -68.21
CA PHE A 87 36.50 -8.52 -67.87
C PHE A 87 35.27 -8.72 -66.99
N TYR A 88 34.56 -9.80 -67.28
CA TYR A 88 33.44 -10.27 -66.48
C TYR A 88 33.84 -11.58 -65.78
N PHE A 89 33.17 -11.88 -64.69
CA PHE A 89 33.41 -13.06 -63.89
C PHE A 89 32.13 -13.87 -63.78
N SER A 90 32.23 -15.17 -63.99
CA SER A 90 31.14 -16.10 -63.69
C SER A 90 31.62 -17.19 -62.73
N LEU A 91 30.76 -17.54 -61.80
CA LEU A 91 31.01 -18.55 -60.77
C LEU A 91 30.14 -19.78 -61.03
N ASP A 92 30.71 -20.95 -60.79
CA ASP A 92 30.03 -22.24 -60.91
C ASP A 92 30.40 -23.15 -59.73
N GLY A 93 29.59 -24.18 -59.49
CA GLY A 93 29.69 -25.06 -58.31
C GLY A 93 29.17 -24.42 -57.01
N ASP A 94 29.53 -25.02 -55.88
CA ASP A 94 28.93 -24.72 -54.56
C ASP A 94 29.22 -23.28 -54.08
N ILE A 95 30.30 -22.65 -54.57
CA ILE A 95 30.66 -21.26 -54.22
C ILE A 95 29.62 -20.24 -54.68
N LYS A 96 28.81 -20.57 -55.70
CA LYS A 96 27.81 -19.67 -56.27
C LYS A 96 26.73 -19.31 -55.25
N ASP A 97 26.45 -20.22 -54.33
CA ASP A 97 25.47 -20.00 -53.28
C ASP A 97 25.96 -18.96 -52.26
N TYR A 98 27.27 -18.78 -52.12
CA TYR A 98 27.88 -17.89 -51.12
C TYR A 98 28.44 -16.59 -51.71
N ILE A 99 28.46 -16.43 -53.04
CA ILE A 99 28.91 -15.22 -53.72
C ILE A 99 27.90 -14.82 -54.80
N LEU A 100 27.15 -13.74 -54.55
CA LEU A 100 26.13 -13.25 -55.49
C LEU A 100 26.71 -12.78 -56.82
N HIS A 101 27.76 -11.96 -56.77
CA HIS A 101 28.39 -11.40 -57.96
C HIS A 101 29.81 -10.94 -57.64
N ILE A 102 30.64 -10.90 -58.69
CA ILE A 102 31.95 -10.25 -58.68
C ILE A 102 31.88 -9.09 -59.67
N ASN A 103 32.31 -7.91 -59.23
CA ASN A 103 32.22 -6.71 -60.06
C ASN A 103 33.11 -6.83 -61.31
N PRO A 104 32.64 -6.37 -62.50
CA PRO A 104 33.45 -6.35 -63.70
C PRO A 104 34.73 -5.54 -63.54
N ALA A 105 35.82 -6.02 -64.12
CA ALA A 105 37.15 -5.42 -64.04
C ALA A 105 37.48 -4.62 -65.30
N LYS A 106 37.95 -3.36 -65.18
CA LYS A 106 38.35 -2.53 -66.33
C LYS A 106 39.84 -2.19 -66.30
N LEU A 107 40.59 -2.62 -67.32
CA LEU A 107 42.00 -2.27 -67.51
C LEU A 107 42.14 -0.89 -68.16
N ARG A 108 42.61 0.10 -67.40
CA ARG A 108 42.72 1.50 -67.86
C ARG A 108 43.96 1.79 -68.72
N PHE A 109 44.98 0.95 -68.66
CA PHE A 109 46.24 1.14 -69.38
C PHE A 109 46.92 -0.21 -69.68
N LYS A 110 47.73 -0.25 -70.75
CA LYS A 110 48.53 -1.43 -71.13
C LYS A 110 49.49 -1.80 -70.01
N GLY A 111 49.65 -3.10 -69.73
CA GLY A 111 50.49 -3.57 -68.61
C GLY A 111 49.89 -3.36 -67.22
N GLY A 112 48.70 -2.78 -67.12
CA GLY A 112 48.07 -2.42 -65.84
C GLY A 112 47.62 -3.63 -65.03
N ILE A 113 47.64 -3.47 -63.70
CA ILE A 113 47.11 -4.44 -62.74
C ILE A 113 45.75 -3.94 -62.27
N TYR A 114 44.76 -4.83 -62.27
CA TYR A 114 43.45 -4.60 -61.69
C TYR A 114 43.15 -5.65 -60.61
N THR A 115 42.43 -5.24 -59.57
CA THR A 115 42.00 -6.06 -58.44
C THR A 115 40.48 -6.08 -58.36
N ALA A 116 39.85 -7.25 -58.50
CA ALA A 116 38.40 -7.44 -58.31
C ALA A 116 38.14 -8.09 -56.94
N ASP A 117 37.40 -7.43 -56.06
CA ASP A 117 37.06 -7.99 -54.74
C ASP A 117 36.09 -9.17 -54.88
N ILE A 118 36.36 -10.26 -54.16
CA ILE A 118 35.41 -11.34 -53.94
C ILE A 118 34.77 -11.17 -52.57
N LYS A 119 33.50 -10.79 -52.54
CA LYS A 119 32.74 -10.56 -51.31
C LYS A 119 31.73 -11.70 -51.11
N PRO A 120 31.94 -12.59 -50.13
CA PRO A 120 30.91 -13.53 -49.73
C PRO A 120 29.67 -12.78 -49.27
N ASN A 121 28.49 -13.25 -49.67
CA ASN A 121 27.22 -12.84 -49.10
C ASN A 121 26.52 -14.11 -48.63
N ILE A 122 26.45 -14.28 -47.31
CA ILE A 122 25.97 -15.48 -46.66
C ILE A 122 24.66 -15.09 -46.00
N ASN A 123 23.58 -15.80 -46.29
CA ASN A 123 22.31 -15.59 -45.58
C ASN A 123 22.24 -16.44 -44.30
N LEU A 124 21.23 -16.19 -43.45
CA LEU A 124 21.09 -16.89 -42.17
C LEU A 124 20.96 -18.42 -42.32
N ILE A 125 20.22 -18.89 -43.33
CA ILE A 125 20.03 -20.34 -43.57
C ILE A 125 21.37 -20.97 -43.95
N GLN A 126 22.13 -20.32 -44.84
CA GLN A 126 23.45 -20.75 -45.23
C GLN A 126 24.42 -20.75 -44.04
N PHE A 127 24.36 -19.73 -43.19
CA PHE A 127 25.16 -19.67 -41.97
C PHE A 127 24.84 -20.82 -41.02
N ILE A 128 23.56 -21.11 -40.76
CA ILE A 128 23.13 -22.23 -39.92
C ILE A 128 23.59 -23.56 -40.53
N ASN A 129 23.47 -23.73 -41.85
CA ASN A 129 23.95 -24.92 -42.53
C ASN A 129 25.47 -25.07 -42.39
N LEU A 130 26.25 -23.99 -42.57
CA LEU A 130 27.69 -23.99 -42.29
C LEU A 130 27.98 -24.33 -40.83
N LEU A 131 27.16 -23.83 -39.90
CA LEU A 131 27.00 -24.20 -38.49
C LEU A 131 27.08 -25.71 -38.22
N ILE A 132 26.06 -26.39 -38.73
CA ILE A 132 25.65 -27.70 -38.25
C ILE A 132 26.24 -28.82 -39.11
N ASP A 133 26.17 -28.70 -40.45
CA ASP A 133 26.44 -29.85 -41.35
C ASP A 133 27.11 -29.48 -42.69
N GLY A 134 27.51 -28.23 -42.89
CA GLY A 134 28.21 -27.78 -44.08
C GLY A 134 29.54 -28.52 -44.38
N PRO A 135 30.00 -28.50 -45.63
CA PRO A 135 31.30 -29.05 -45.98
C PRO A 135 32.43 -28.19 -45.38
N LYS A 136 33.56 -28.81 -45.02
CA LYS A 136 34.76 -28.08 -44.54
C LYS A 136 35.34 -27.12 -45.59
N LYS A 137 35.17 -27.48 -46.87
CA LYS A 137 35.69 -26.76 -48.02
C LYS A 137 34.57 -26.66 -49.06
N ILE A 138 34.24 -25.44 -49.47
CA ILE A 138 33.24 -25.11 -50.47
C ILE A 138 33.99 -24.90 -51.77
N ASN A 139 33.83 -25.81 -52.73
CA ASN A 139 34.58 -25.79 -53.98
C ASN A 139 33.73 -25.21 -55.12
N GLY A 140 34.39 -24.62 -56.10
CA GLY A 140 33.73 -24.20 -57.33
C GLY A 140 34.74 -23.73 -58.36
N THR A 141 34.24 -23.18 -59.47
CA THR A 141 35.09 -22.69 -60.54
C THR A 141 34.77 -21.23 -60.86
N LEU A 142 35.82 -20.45 -61.04
CA LEU A 142 35.78 -19.07 -61.47
C LEU A 142 36.18 -19.02 -62.95
N LYS A 143 35.30 -18.50 -63.80
CA LYS A 143 35.59 -18.25 -65.21
C LYS A 143 35.72 -16.74 -65.46
N ILE A 144 36.76 -16.36 -66.19
CA ILE A 144 37.02 -14.97 -66.56
C ILE A 144 36.66 -14.81 -68.03
N LYS A 145 35.76 -13.87 -68.32
CA LYS A 145 35.23 -13.62 -69.66
C LYS A 145 35.69 -12.26 -70.20
N TYR A 146 36.18 -12.25 -71.44
CA TYR A 146 36.57 -11.04 -72.19
C TYR A 146 35.96 -11.04 -73.60
N LEU A 147 35.45 -9.89 -74.07
CA LEU A 147 34.88 -9.68 -75.42
C LEU A 147 33.96 -10.84 -75.89
N ASN A 148 32.75 -11.01 -75.35
CA ASN A 148 31.83 -12.07 -75.80
C ASN A 148 32.49 -13.46 -76.00
N GLU A 149 33.19 -13.97 -74.96
CA GLU A 149 33.68 -15.36 -74.85
C GLU A 149 35.03 -15.70 -75.52
N PHE A 150 35.87 -14.72 -75.91
CA PHE A 150 37.21 -15.04 -76.45
C PHE A 150 38.22 -15.55 -75.42
N ILE A 151 37.96 -15.34 -74.13
CA ILE A 151 38.69 -15.94 -73.01
C ILE A 151 37.62 -16.57 -72.11
N ASP A 152 37.69 -17.88 -71.86
CA ASP A 152 36.80 -18.62 -70.96
C ASP A 152 37.58 -19.71 -70.21
N GLU A 153 38.60 -19.30 -69.46
CA GLU A 153 39.40 -20.25 -68.67
C GLU A 153 38.78 -20.48 -67.29
N PRO A 154 38.39 -21.74 -66.96
CA PRO A 154 37.96 -22.10 -65.63
C PRO A 154 39.16 -22.22 -64.69
N ARG A 155 39.04 -21.62 -63.50
CA ARG A 155 39.98 -21.82 -62.39
C ARG A 155 39.26 -22.38 -61.19
N GLU A 156 39.83 -23.40 -60.57
CA GLU A 156 39.32 -23.92 -59.32
C GLU A 156 39.54 -22.89 -58.21
N VAL A 157 38.48 -22.60 -57.47
CA VAL A 157 38.51 -21.75 -56.29
C VAL A 157 37.75 -22.44 -55.18
N SER A 158 38.15 -22.19 -53.95
CA SER A 158 37.42 -22.73 -52.81
C SER A 158 37.54 -21.87 -51.57
N PHE A 159 36.55 -21.98 -50.72
CA PHE A 159 36.47 -21.30 -49.44
C PHE A 159 36.44 -22.32 -48.31
N THR A 160 37.21 -22.04 -47.27
CA THR A 160 37.08 -22.74 -46.00
C THR A 160 35.80 -22.32 -45.31
N ARG A 161 35.15 -23.30 -44.67
CA ARG A 161 33.96 -23.08 -43.83
C ARG A 161 34.18 -21.99 -42.80
N GLU A 162 35.32 -22.00 -42.11
CA GLU A 162 35.68 -21.05 -41.05
C GLU A 162 35.74 -19.61 -41.58
N TYR A 163 36.22 -19.43 -42.81
CA TYR A 163 36.26 -18.12 -43.45
C TYR A 163 34.86 -17.58 -43.74
N LEU A 164 33.96 -18.41 -44.28
CA LEU A 164 32.58 -18.00 -44.56
C LEU A 164 31.85 -17.66 -43.25
N ILE A 165 31.93 -18.52 -42.22
CA ILE A 165 31.38 -18.25 -40.88
C ILE A 165 31.89 -16.89 -40.36
N LYS A 166 33.20 -16.63 -40.43
CA LYS A 166 33.78 -15.36 -39.98
C LYS A 166 33.27 -14.15 -40.77
N GLN A 167 32.97 -14.30 -42.06
CA GLN A 167 32.42 -13.20 -42.85
C GLN A 167 30.98 -12.87 -42.45
N PHE A 168 30.16 -13.87 -42.14
CA PHE A 168 28.81 -13.63 -41.62
C PHE A 168 28.84 -13.06 -40.18
N ARG A 169 29.76 -13.52 -39.32
CA ARG A 169 29.90 -12.99 -37.94
C ARG A 169 30.17 -11.48 -37.91
N LYS A 170 30.85 -10.92 -38.91
CA LYS A 170 31.04 -9.47 -39.04
C LYS A 170 29.73 -8.68 -39.16
N GLU A 171 28.65 -9.33 -39.57
CA GLU A 171 27.32 -8.73 -39.61
C GLU A 171 26.67 -8.67 -38.21
N PHE A 172 27.03 -9.59 -37.30
CA PHE A 172 26.62 -9.58 -35.89
C PHE A 172 27.44 -8.57 -35.06
N ASP A 173 28.74 -8.48 -35.30
CA ASP A 173 29.74 -7.74 -34.49
C ASP A 173 29.66 -6.21 -34.57
N LYS A 174 28.70 -5.62 -35.29
CA LYS A 174 28.54 -4.15 -35.29
C LYS A 174 28.19 -3.57 -33.91
N ASN A 175 27.78 -4.41 -32.94
CA ASN A 175 27.32 -3.96 -31.63
C ASN A 175 28.09 -4.48 -30.41
N ASP A 176 28.97 -5.49 -30.48
CA ASP A 176 29.69 -5.96 -29.28
C ASP A 176 31.09 -6.50 -29.62
N SER A 177 32.12 -5.73 -29.27
CA SER A 177 33.52 -5.99 -29.60
C SER A 177 34.23 -6.79 -28.50
N LYS A 178 34.09 -8.13 -28.47
CA LYS A 178 35.05 -9.01 -27.78
C LYS A 178 35.20 -10.35 -28.50
N GLU A 179 36.30 -10.51 -29.24
CA GLU A 179 36.77 -11.81 -29.75
C GLU A 179 37.09 -12.69 -28.52
N VAL A 180 36.20 -13.63 -28.19
CA VAL A 180 36.46 -14.62 -27.15
C VAL A 180 36.99 -15.88 -27.82
N VAL A 181 38.26 -16.20 -27.55
CA VAL A 181 38.87 -17.48 -27.90
C VAL A 181 38.15 -18.57 -27.10
N ARG A 182 37.48 -19.52 -27.79
CA ARG A 182 36.71 -20.61 -27.16
C ARG A 182 36.98 -21.95 -27.84
N ASN A 183 36.90 -23.04 -27.06
CA ASN A 183 37.05 -24.42 -27.52
C ASN A 183 35.90 -24.86 -28.44
N ASN A 184 36.15 -25.79 -29.37
CA ASN A 184 35.27 -26.17 -30.48
C ASN A 184 33.78 -26.47 -30.13
N ASN A 185 33.47 -27.06 -28.96
CA ASN A 185 32.08 -27.31 -28.55
C ASN A 185 31.40 -26.10 -27.88
N ASP A 186 32.18 -25.23 -27.25
CA ASP A 186 31.69 -23.97 -26.68
C ASP A 186 31.55 -22.89 -27.76
N GLU A 187 32.26 -23.05 -28.88
CA GLU A 187 32.17 -22.17 -30.05
C GLU A 187 30.81 -22.29 -30.75
N ILE A 188 30.36 -23.51 -31.08
CA ILE A 188 29.04 -23.74 -31.71
C ILE A 188 27.91 -23.26 -30.79
N LYS A 189 28.01 -23.49 -29.47
CA LYS A 189 27.03 -22.94 -28.51
C LYS A 189 27.03 -21.41 -28.51
N GLY A 190 28.21 -20.79 -28.56
CA GLY A 190 28.35 -19.34 -28.70
C GLY A 190 27.68 -18.81 -29.97
N ASP A 191 27.92 -19.47 -31.10
CA ASP A 191 27.35 -19.10 -32.39
C ASP A 191 25.82 -19.25 -32.41
N LEU A 192 25.30 -20.33 -31.84
CA LEU A 192 23.85 -20.52 -31.73
C LEU A 192 23.22 -19.46 -30.83
N ILE A 193 23.89 -19.02 -29.77
CA ILE A 193 23.43 -17.90 -28.93
C ILE A 193 23.40 -16.60 -29.74
N GLU A 194 24.41 -16.33 -30.57
CA GLU A 194 24.43 -15.16 -31.45
C GLU A 194 23.30 -15.19 -32.48
N VAL A 195 23.02 -16.35 -33.07
CA VAL A 195 21.88 -16.55 -33.96
C VAL A 195 20.55 -16.30 -33.23
N ILE A 196 20.38 -16.84 -32.03
CA ILE A 196 19.18 -16.61 -31.22
C ILE A 196 19.03 -15.12 -30.90
N LYS A 197 20.11 -14.43 -30.52
CA LYS A 197 20.09 -12.97 -30.28
C LYS A 197 19.70 -12.19 -31.52
N TYR A 198 20.27 -12.54 -32.68
CA TYR A 198 19.97 -11.88 -33.94
C TYR A 198 18.49 -12.06 -34.31
N ILE A 199 17.96 -13.28 -34.20
CA ILE A 199 16.54 -13.57 -34.45
C ILE A 199 15.65 -12.84 -33.44
N ALA A 200 15.99 -12.88 -32.15
CA ALA A 200 15.23 -12.22 -31.09
C ALA A 200 15.12 -10.70 -31.31
N ASN A 201 16.19 -10.03 -31.74
CA ASN A 201 16.20 -8.60 -32.07
C ASN A 201 15.34 -8.24 -33.30
N LYS A 202 15.00 -9.22 -34.14
CA LYS A 202 14.16 -9.03 -35.32
C LYS A 202 12.70 -9.38 -35.07
N ILE A 203 12.38 -10.05 -33.96
CA ILE A 203 11.02 -10.40 -33.57
C ILE A 203 10.44 -9.23 -32.76
N GLU A 204 9.32 -8.69 -33.22
CA GLU A 204 8.55 -7.73 -32.44
C GLU A 204 7.80 -8.45 -31.32
N TRP A 205 8.09 -8.10 -30.07
CA TRP A 205 7.35 -8.58 -28.91
C TRP A 205 6.19 -7.64 -28.61
N ASN A 206 4.97 -8.14 -28.72
CA ASN A 206 3.78 -7.38 -28.33
C ASN A 206 3.64 -7.41 -26.81
N GLU A 207 3.95 -6.28 -26.17
CA GLU A 207 3.65 -6.03 -24.76
C GLU A 207 2.26 -5.41 -24.65
N GLU A 208 1.23 -6.19 -24.28
CA GLU A 208 -0.02 -5.58 -23.83
C GLU A 208 0.26 -4.80 -22.53
N LYS A 209 0.11 -3.47 -22.59
CA LYS A 209 0.29 -2.58 -21.44
C LYS A 209 -0.75 -2.89 -20.37
N ASN A 210 -0.38 -3.72 -19.41
CA ASN A 210 -1.24 -4.17 -18.31
C ASN A 210 -0.98 -3.43 -16.98
N ILE A 211 -0.54 -2.17 -17.03
CA ILE A 211 -0.33 -1.39 -15.80
C ILE A 211 -1.35 -0.25 -15.77
N LYS A 212 -2.45 -0.47 -15.06
CA LYS A 212 -3.23 0.63 -14.50
C LYS A 212 -2.52 1.07 -13.22
N GLU A 213 -2.04 2.31 -13.21
CA GLU A 213 -1.47 2.93 -12.01
C GLU A 213 -2.58 3.04 -10.95
N GLY A 214 -2.51 2.17 -9.94
CA GLY A 214 -3.43 2.16 -8.81
C GLY A 214 -3.24 3.39 -7.93
N LYS A 215 -4.29 4.21 -7.80
CA LYS A 215 -4.33 5.35 -6.88
C LYS A 215 -4.42 4.87 -5.43
N GLU A 216 -3.65 5.55 -4.58
CA GLU A 216 -3.54 5.34 -3.14
C GLU A 216 -4.88 5.55 -2.42
N ASN A 217 -5.60 4.46 -2.17
CA ASN A 217 -6.53 4.31 -1.06
C ASN A 217 -6.69 2.81 -0.79
N ILE A 218 -6.61 2.39 0.47
CA ILE A 218 -6.66 0.96 0.87
C ILE A 218 -7.98 0.29 0.42
N ALA A 219 -9.05 1.07 0.23
CA ALA A 219 -10.33 0.61 -0.30
C ALA A 219 -10.37 0.47 -1.84
N SER A 220 -9.30 0.83 -2.54
CA SER A 220 -9.20 0.86 -4.00
C SER A 220 -7.86 0.32 -4.48
N ILE A 221 -7.32 -0.68 -3.78
CA ILE A 221 -6.24 -1.49 -4.36
C ILE A 221 -6.86 -2.17 -5.57
N ASP A 222 -6.53 -1.69 -6.77
CA ASP A 222 -6.78 -2.43 -8.01
C ASP A 222 -5.85 -3.65 -7.95
N LYS A 223 -6.38 -4.76 -7.43
CA LYS A 223 -5.66 -6.02 -7.21
C LYS A 223 -5.52 -6.85 -8.49
N SER A 224 -6.02 -6.31 -9.60
CA SER A 224 -6.08 -6.99 -10.89
C SER A 224 -4.73 -6.87 -11.58
N ILE A 225 -3.84 -7.82 -11.32
CA ILE A 225 -2.74 -8.07 -12.25
C ILE A 225 -3.38 -8.76 -13.45
N ASP A 226 -3.60 -8.00 -14.52
CA ASP A 226 -4.11 -8.56 -15.76
C ASP A 226 -3.14 -9.65 -16.24
N LYS A 227 -3.70 -10.83 -16.53
CA LYS A 227 -2.96 -12.00 -16.97
C LYS A 227 -1.99 -11.61 -18.09
N ILE A 228 -0.74 -12.06 -18.01
CA ILE A 228 0.23 -11.83 -19.09
C ILE A 228 -0.30 -12.56 -20.32
N LYS A 229 -0.77 -11.81 -21.31
CA LYS A 229 -1.23 -12.37 -22.58
C LYS A 229 -0.06 -12.40 -23.55
N LEU A 230 0.41 -13.61 -23.81
CA LEU A 230 1.38 -13.89 -24.85
C LEU A 230 0.65 -14.33 -26.11
N GLN A 231 1.14 -13.89 -27.25
CA GLN A 231 0.68 -14.38 -28.56
C GLN A 231 1.14 -15.82 -28.79
N GLU A 232 0.43 -16.55 -29.65
CA GLU A 232 0.68 -17.98 -29.91
C GLU A 232 2.12 -18.24 -30.39
N ASN A 233 2.65 -17.38 -31.26
CA ASN A 233 4.03 -17.43 -31.73
C ASN A 233 5.06 -17.18 -30.59
N GLN A 234 4.77 -16.29 -29.64
CA GLN A 234 5.65 -16.04 -28.48
C GLN A 234 5.66 -17.24 -27.54
N ILE A 235 4.50 -17.87 -27.32
CA ILE A 235 4.38 -19.11 -26.54
C ILE A 235 5.20 -20.21 -27.18
N GLU A 236 5.09 -20.39 -28.50
CA GLU A 236 5.84 -21.40 -29.24
C GLU A 236 7.35 -21.19 -29.13
N ILE A 237 7.83 -19.95 -29.33
CA ILE A 237 9.26 -19.61 -29.17
C ILE A 237 9.74 -19.92 -27.75
N ILE A 238 9.00 -19.49 -26.72
CA ILE A 238 9.38 -19.72 -25.31
C ILE A 238 9.38 -21.23 -25.00
N SER A 239 8.42 -21.99 -25.53
CA SER A 239 8.33 -23.43 -25.31
C SER A 239 9.54 -24.19 -25.84
N ILE A 240 10.17 -23.68 -26.90
CA ILE A 240 11.36 -24.28 -27.51
C ILE A 240 12.63 -23.79 -26.82
N VAL A 241 12.78 -22.48 -26.64
CA VAL A 241 14.02 -21.87 -26.13
C VAL A 241 14.16 -22.03 -24.62
N ALA A 242 13.05 -21.93 -23.88
CA ALA A 242 13.03 -21.91 -22.43
C ALA A 242 11.74 -22.53 -21.86
N PRO A 243 11.53 -23.85 -22.02
CA PRO A 243 10.25 -24.53 -21.76
C PRO A 243 9.69 -24.34 -20.34
N LYS A 244 10.56 -24.10 -19.36
CA LYS A 244 10.15 -23.92 -17.96
C LYS A 244 9.54 -22.55 -17.65
N ILE A 245 9.78 -21.54 -18.49
CA ILE A 245 9.34 -20.16 -18.22
C ILE A 245 7.82 -20.06 -18.15
N LEU A 246 7.08 -20.73 -19.05
CA LEU A 246 5.62 -20.72 -19.03
C LEU A 246 5.05 -21.26 -17.72
N GLY A 247 5.58 -22.40 -17.25
CA GLY A 247 5.18 -22.97 -15.96
C GLY A 247 5.54 -22.06 -14.76
N TYR A 248 6.66 -21.34 -14.82
CA TYR A 248 6.96 -20.33 -13.79
C TYR A 248 5.98 -19.15 -13.82
N ILE A 249 5.58 -18.68 -15.00
CA ILE A 249 4.57 -17.62 -15.15
C ILE A 249 3.23 -18.08 -14.57
N GLU A 250 2.78 -19.29 -14.91
CA GLU A 250 1.54 -19.87 -14.37
C GLU A 250 1.58 -20.00 -12.83
N ASN A 251 2.69 -20.49 -12.28
CA ASN A 251 2.85 -20.60 -10.82
C ASN A 251 2.85 -19.23 -10.13
N LEU A 252 3.45 -18.21 -10.76
CA LEU A 252 3.40 -16.84 -10.27
C LEU A 252 1.96 -16.31 -10.30
N GLU A 253 1.19 -16.56 -11.37
CA GLU A 253 -0.22 -16.20 -11.45
C GLU A 253 -1.05 -16.83 -10.32
N VAL A 254 -0.86 -18.12 -10.06
CA VAL A 254 -1.53 -18.83 -8.96
C VAL A 254 -1.15 -18.20 -7.61
N THR A 255 0.14 -17.98 -7.38
CA THR A 255 0.65 -17.39 -6.14
C THR A 255 0.08 -15.99 -5.90
N ILE A 256 0.03 -15.16 -6.95
CA ILE A 256 -0.57 -13.82 -6.91
C ILE A 256 -2.05 -13.92 -6.51
N ASN A 257 -2.80 -14.84 -7.13
CA ASN A 257 -4.22 -15.03 -6.83
C ASN A 257 -4.45 -15.49 -5.38
N ASP A 258 -3.61 -16.37 -4.86
CA ASP A 258 -3.71 -16.81 -3.47
C ASP A 258 -3.34 -15.70 -2.48
N LEU A 259 -2.33 -14.89 -2.79
CA LEU A 259 -2.02 -13.69 -2.01
C LEU A 259 -3.18 -12.69 -2.01
N ASN A 260 -3.83 -12.48 -3.16
CA ASN A 260 -5.00 -11.61 -3.25
C ASN A 260 -6.15 -12.07 -2.34
N LYS A 261 -6.43 -13.39 -2.27
CA LYS A 261 -7.42 -13.94 -1.33
C LYS A 261 -7.05 -13.66 0.12
N VAL A 262 -5.79 -13.88 0.49
CA VAL A 262 -5.30 -13.60 1.86
C VAL A 262 -5.43 -12.11 2.19
N ILE A 263 -5.17 -11.23 1.21
CA ILE A 263 -5.38 -9.79 1.38
C ILE A 263 -6.86 -9.49 1.59
N ASP A 264 -7.77 -10.08 0.81
CA ASP A 264 -9.23 -9.89 0.96
C ASP A 264 -9.72 -10.32 2.35
N GLU A 265 -9.28 -11.48 2.83
CA GLU A 265 -9.60 -11.98 4.18
C GLU A 265 -9.09 -11.03 5.27
N ASN A 266 -7.87 -10.51 5.11
CA ASN A 266 -7.28 -9.56 6.06
C ASN A 266 -7.99 -8.20 6.01
N VAL A 267 -8.39 -7.71 4.84
CA VAL A 267 -9.20 -6.49 4.71
C VAL A 267 -10.51 -6.66 5.46
N PHE A 268 -11.22 -7.77 5.26
CA PHE A 268 -12.45 -8.06 5.99
C PHE A 268 -12.24 -8.12 7.51
N LYS A 269 -11.13 -8.74 7.96
CA LYS A 269 -10.77 -8.79 9.38
C LYS A 269 -10.48 -7.40 9.96
N ILE A 270 -9.79 -6.54 9.22
CA ILE A 270 -9.51 -5.15 9.60
C ILE A 270 -10.82 -4.36 9.72
N GLU A 271 -11.73 -4.50 8.77
CA GLU A 271 -13.06 -3.87 8.83
C GLU A 271 -13.84 -4.28 10.08
N LYS A 272 -13.87 -5.59 10.37
CA LYS A 272 -14.53 -6.12 11.58
C LYS A 272 -13.91 -5.56 12.87
N LEU A 273 -12.58 -5.56 12.97
CA LEU A 273 -11.87 -5.02 14.13
C LEU A 273 -12.09 -3.50 14.29
N ASN A 274 -12.18 -2.76 13.20
CA ASN A 274 -12.48 -1.33 13.24
C ASN A 274 -13.90 -1.05 13.75
N VAL A 275 -14.87 -1.88 13.39
CA VAL A 275 -16.23 -1.79 13.94
C VAL A 275 -16.23 -2.09 15.44
N GLU A 276 -15.57 -3.16 15.87
CA GLU A 276 -15.47 -3.53 17.28
C GLU A 276 -14.76 -2.46 18.12
N LYS A 277 -13.66 -1.90 17.59
CA LYS A 277 -12.95 -0.78 18.20
C LYS A 277 -13.87 0.43 18.42
N LYS A 278 -14.68 0.81 17.43
CA LYS A 278 -15.65 1.92 17.58
C LYS A 278 -16.67 1.65 18.68
N ILE A 279 -17.17 0.41 18.79
CA ILE A 279 -18.11 0.01 19.85
C ILE A 279 -17.44 0.09 21.24
N LEU A 280 -16.18 -0.31 21.35
CA LEU A 280 -15.43 -0.20 22.61
C LEU A 280 -15.17 1.27 22.97
N GLU A 281 -14.82 2.11 22.01
CA GLU A 281 -14.63 3.55 22.22
C GLU A 281 -15.91 4.23 22.71
N THR A 282 -17.09 3.85 22.24
CA THR A 282 -18.36 4.38 22.76
C THR A 282 -18.62 3.90 24.19
N LYS A 283 -18.41 2.62 24.49
CA LYS A 283 -18.57 2.08 25.85
C LYS A 283 -17.62 2.72 26.87
N VAL A 284 -16.39 3.01 26.47
CA VAL A 284 -15.42 3.70 27.34
C VAL A 284 -15.92 5.10 27.69
N LYS A 285 -16.46 5.85 26.72
CA LYS A 285 -17.05 7.17 26.99
C LYS A 285 -18.23 7.10 27.95
N GLU A 286 -19.13 6.15 27.77
CA GLU A 286 -20.27 5.93 28.69
C GLU A 286 -19.78 5.62 30.13
N LEU A 287 -18.77 4.77 30.27
CA LEU A 287 -18.19 4.45 31.59
C LEU A 287 -17.51 5.65 32.25
N GLU A 288 -16.85 6.51 31.47
CA GLU A 288 -16.25 7.74 31.98
C GLU A 288 -17.31 8.73 32.50
N GLU A 289 -18.47 8.82 31.83
CA GLU A 289 -19.60 9.64 32.29
C GLU A 289 -20.20 9.09 33.59
N ILE A 290 -20.49 7.78 33.65
CA ILE A 290 -20.98 7.11 34.86
C ILE A 290 -20.00 7.30 36.03
N LYS A 291 -18.69 7.22 35.77
CA LYS A 291 -17.67 7.45 36.80
C LYS A 291 -17.75 8.86 37.37
N LYS A 292 -17.88 9.89 36.53
CA LYS A 292 -18.03 11.28 36.97
C LYS A 292 -19.30 11.49 37.79
N GLU A 293 -20.40 10.85 37.39
CA GLU A 293 -21.65 10.91 38.14
C GLU A 293 -21.53 10.26 39.52
N ASN A 294 -20.92 9.08 39.59
CA ASN A 294 -20.65 8.40 40.86
C ASN A 294 -19.75 9.23 41.80
N GLU A 295 -18.74 9.94 41.26
CA GLU A 295 -17.91 10.85 42.06
C GLU A 295 -18.73 12.01 42.65
N LYS A 296 -19.66 12.59 41.88
CA LYS A 296 -20.57 13.63 42.39
C LYS A 296 -21.48 13.11 43.50
N ILE A 297 -22.12 11.96 43.27
CA ILE A 297 -23.01 11.32 44.26
C ILE A 297 -22.23 11.04 45.56
N LYS A 298 -20.98 10.58 45.45
CA LYS A 298 -20.13 10.30 46.61
C LYS A 298 -19.84 11.56 47.44
N GLU A 299 -19.52 12.69 46.79
CA GLU A 299 -19.30 13.96 47.49
C GLU A 299 -20.60 14.51 48.12
N GLU A 300 -21.74 14.39 47.43
CA GLU A 300 -23.05 14.75 47.98
C GLU A 300 -23.40 13.93 49.22
N GLN A 301 -23.19 12.61 49.17
CA GLN A 301 -23.40 11.71 50.30
C GLN A 301 -22.49 12.07 51.48
N LYS A 302 -21.21 12.36 51.22
CA LYS A 302 -20.26 12.78 52.26
C LYS A 302 -20.72 14.06 52.96
N LEU A 303 -21.17 15.06 52.20
CA LEU A 303 -21.68 16.31 52.75
C LEU A 303 -22.97 16.10 53.56
N ASN A 304 -23.84 15.19 53.12
CA ASN A 304 -25.06 14.86 53.86
C ASN A 304 -24.75 14.14 55.19
N ILE A 305 -23.79 13.21 55.18
CA ILE A 305 -23.31 12.54 56.40
C ILE A 305 -22.74 13.57 57.38
N GLU A 306 -21.96 14.54 56.92
CA GLU A 306 -21.40 15.59 57.79
C GLU A 306 -22.51 16.44 58.44
N LYS A 307 -23.55 16.80 57.67
CA LYS A 307 -24.71 17.54 58.20
C LYS A 307 -25.45 16.74 59.26
N LEU A 308 -25.77 15.48 58.98
CA LEU A 308 -26.46 14.60 59.92
C LEU A 308 -25.63 14.36 61.19
N THR A 309 -24.31 14.21 61.05
CA THR A 309 -23.40 14.06 62.21
C THR A 309 -23.48 15.28 63.12
N LYS A 310 -23.39 16.49 62.55
CA LYS A 310 -23.54 17.75 63.30
C LYS A 310 -24.90 17.88 63.98
N GLU A 311 -25.96 17.36 63.37
CA GLU A 311 -27.31 17.37 63.95
C GLU A 311 -27.43 16.39 65.11
N VAL A 312 -26.85 15.19 64.97
CA VAL A 312 -26.74 14.20 66.06
C VAL A 312 -25.97 14.78 67.25
N ASP A 313 -24.84 15.45 67.01
CA ASP A 313 -24.06 16.09 68.09
C ASP A 313 -24.89 17.12 68.86
N LYS A 314 -25.64 17.99 68.15
CA LYS A 314 -26.54 18.96 68.78
C LYS A 314 -27.65 18.30 69.60
N LEU A 315 -28.21 17.21 69.10
CA LEU A 315 -29.25 16.46 69.82
C LEU A 315 -28.68 15.79 71.07
N ASN A 316 -27.46 15.26 71.00
CA ASN A 316 -26.78 14.69 72.16
C ASN A 316 -26.51 15.77 73.24
N ASP A 317 -26.01 16.94 72.85
CA ASP A 317 -25.83 18.08 73.77
C ASP A 317 -27.16 18.49 74.44
N TYR A 318 -28.26 18.45 73.69
CA TYR A 318 -29.58 18.76 74.23
C TYR A 318 -30.08 17.68 75.19
N ILE A 319 -29.84 16.39 74.88
CA ILE A 319 -30.15 15.27 75.76
C ILE A 319 -29.38 15.38 77.08
N ASP A 320 -28.10 15.73 77.03
CA ASP A 320 -27.30 15.85 78.26
C ASP A 320 -27.77 17.00 79.15
N LYS A 321 -28.11 18.16 78.57
CA LYS A 321 -28.75 19.25 79.32
C LYS A 321 -30.08 18.84 79.97
N LEU A 322 -30.88 18.03 79.27
CA LEU A 322 -32.14 17.51 79.82
C LEU A 322 -31.91 16.50 80.94
N LYS A 323 -30.84 15.70 80.89
CA LYS A 323 -30.45 14.81 82.00
C LYS A 323 -30.04 15.61 83.22
N ASP A 324 -29.16 16.60 83.06
CA ASP A 324 -28.70 17.46 84.15
C ASP A 324 -29.88 18.15 84.85
N ASN A 325 -30.80 18.74 84.06
CA ASN A 325 -32.02 19.36 84.60
C ASN A 325 -32.91 18.36 85.35
N ASN A 326 -33.03 17.12 84.87
CA ASN A 326 -33.82 16.08 85.55
C ASN A 326 -33.17 15.65 86.86
N GLU A 327 -31.83 15.57 86.92
CA GLU A 327 -31.10 15.29 88.15
C GLU A 327 -31.34 16.40 89.18
N GLU A 328 -31.20 17.68 88.80
CA GLU A 328 -31.44 18.82 89.67
C GLU A 328 -32.90 18.88 90.16
N LEU A 329 -33.87 18.58 89.29
CA LEU A 329 -35.29 18.47 89.68
C LEU A 329 -35.53 17.33 90.67
N ASN A 330 -34.86 16.19 90.49
CA ASN A 330 -34.99 15.04 91.40
C ASN A 330 -34.41 15.36 92.79
N GLU A 331 -33.27 16.04 92.85
CA GLU A 331 -32.69 16.53 94.12
C GLU A 331 -33.67 17.48 94.82
N ARG A 332 -34.22 18.46 94.09
CA ARG A 332 -35.21 19.39 94.66
C ARG A 332 -36.47 18.69 95.16
N ILE A 333 -36.91 17.62 94.49
CA ILE A 333 -38.03 16.79 94.96
C ILE A 333 -37.68 16.07 96.27
N LEU A 334 -36.45 15.59 96.42
CA LEU A 334 -35.98 14.97 97.67
C LEU A 334 -35.97 15.98 98.82
N ASP A 335 -35.40 17.17 98.60
CA ASP A 335 -35.37 18.25 99.59
C ASP A 335 -36.78 18.66 100.02
N LEU A 336 -37.71 18.83 99.07
CA LEU A 336 -39.10 19.16 99.38
C LEU A 336 -39.82 18.04 100.16
N LYS A 337 -39.50 16.77 99.88
CA LYS A 337 -40.04 15.64 100.66
C LYS A 337 -39.52 15.66 102.09
N GLU A 338 -38.24 15.97 102.30
CA GLU A 338 -37.64 16.09 103.63
C GLU A 338 -38.24 17.28 104.40
N TYR A 339 -38.29 18.45 103.77
CA TYR A 339 -38.94 19.64 104.33
C TYR A 339 -40.40 19.37 104.72
N LYS A 340 -41.17 18.69 103.87
CA LYS A 340 -42.55 18.27 104.18
C LYS A 340 -42.62 17.36 105.42
N LYS A 341 -41.68 16.43 105.56
CA LYS A 341 -41.61 15.52 106.71
C LYS A 341 -41.30 16.31 107.99
N ASP A 342 -40.41 17.28 107.93
CA ASP A 342 -40.05 18.13 109.06
C ASP A 342 -41.22 19.03 109.46
N LEU A 343 -41.88 19.68 108.50
CA LEU A 343 -43.09 20.45 108.75
C LEU A 343 -44.19 19.60 109.41
N ALA A 344 -44.37 18.35 108.97
CA ALA A 344 -45.31 17.43 109.60
C ALA A 344 -44.94 17.09 111.06
N ARG A 345 -43.64 17.01 111.40
CA ARG A 345 -43.17 16.86 112.79
C ARG A 345 -43.47 18.11 113.61
N THR A 346 -43.20 19.30 113.07
CA THR A 346 -43.48 20.58 113.73
C THR A 346 -44.98 20.74 114.00
N ILE A 347 -45.84 20.46 113.02
CA ILE A 347 -47.30 20.48 113.19
C ILE A 347 -47.74 19.51 114.30
N ARG A 348 -47.18 18.30 114.34
CA ARG A 348 -47.49 17.33 115.42
C ARG A 348 -47.06 17.86 116.79
N SER A 349 -45.88 18.47 116.90
CA SER A 349 -45.39 19.08 118.15
C SER A 349 -46.31 20.21 118.63
N LEU A 350 -46.63 21.16 117.75
CA LEU A 350 -47.54 22.27 118.06
C LEU A 350 -48.94 21.77 118.45
N ARG A 351 -49.43 20.70 117.82
CA ARG A 351 -50.72 20.08 118.17
C ARG A 351 -50.69 19.53 119.60
N ASN A 352 -49.61 18.83 119.97
CA ASN A 352 -49.44 18.31 121.33
C ASN A 352 -49.31 19.44 122.36
N GLU A 353 -48.57 20.49 122.04
CA GLU A 353 -48.43 21.69 122.88
C GLU A 353 -49.78 22.38 123.09
N LYS A 354 -50.56 22.58 122.01
CA LYS A 354 -51.94 23.10 122.07
C LYS A 354 -52.82 22.24 122.99
N GLU A 355 -52.77 20.91 122.89
CA GLU A 355 -53.52 20.01 123.77
C GLU A 355 -53.10 20.13 125.24
N SER A 356 -51.80 20.30 125.51
CA SER A 356 -51.29 20.54 126.86
C SER A 356 -51.81 21.85 127.44
N LEU A 357 -51.74 22.94 126.66
CA LEU A 357 -52.24 24.25 127.05
C LEU A 357 -53.76 24.25 127.26
N ILE A 358 -54.53 23.49 126.46
CA ILE A 358 -55.97 23.31 126.68
C ILE A 358 -56.23 22.67 128.04
N LYS A 359 -55.54 21.57 128.37
CA LYS A 359 -55.68 20.90 129.67
C LYS A 359 -55.27 21.80 130.83
N GLU A 360 -54.22 22.60 130.66
CA GLU A 360 -53.78 23.58 131.65
C GLU A 360 -54.82 24.68 131.85
N ASN A 361 -55.38 25.22 130.76
CA ASN A 361 -56.49 26.18 130.83
C ASN A 361 -57.73 25.60 131.51
N GLU A 362 -58.07 24.33 131.25
CA GLU A 362 -59.17 23.64 131.93
C GLU A 362 -58.92 23.54 133.44
N LYS A 363 -57.70 23.18 133.87
CA LYS A 363 -57.31 23.19 135.28
C LYS A 363 -57.44 24.58 135.90
N LEU A 364 -56.88 25.61 135.25
CA LEU A 364 -56.98 26.99 135.71
C LEU A 364 -58.43 27.50 135.76
N LYS A 365 -59.31 27.04 134.86
CA LYS A 365 -60.75 27.33 134.92
C LYS A 365 -61.41 26.68 136.13
N ILE A 366 -61.05 25.44 136.47
CA ILE A 366 -61.54 24.75 137.67
C ILE A 366 -61.04 25.49 138.91
N GLU A 367 -59.75 25.79 138.99
CA GLU A 367 -59.15 26.52 140.10
C GLU A 367 -59.78 27.92 140.27
N ASN A 368 -60.00 28.66 139.18
CA ASN A 368 -60.75 29.92 139.23
C ASN A 368 -62.20 29.74 139.72
N LYS A 369 -62.88 28.64 139.35
CA LYS A 369 -64.22 28.35 139.88
C LYS A 369 -64.18 28.07 141.38
N GLU A 370 -63.17 27.35 141.85
CA GLU A 370 -62.96 27.07 143.27
C GLU A 370 -62.63 28.35 144.05
N LEU A 371 -61.69 29.16 143.57
CA LEU A 371 -61.39 30.48 144.13
C LEU A 371 -62.61 31.41 144.12
N LYS A 372 -63.43 31.40 143.06
CA LYS A 372 -64.70 32.16 143.04
C LYS A 372 -65.68 31.68 144.10
N LYS A 373 -65.79 30.36 144.33
CA LYS A 373 -66.58 29.81 145.45
C LYS A 373 -66.01 30.20 146.80
N GLU A 374 -64.69 30.23 146.93
CA GLU A 374 -64.02 30.63 148.16
C GLU A 374 -64.20 32.12 148.45
N ILE A 375 -64.07 32.98 147.44
CA ILE A 375 -64.44 34.41 147.50
C ILE A 375 -65.91 34.57 147.87
N LYS A 376 -66.81 33.74 147.30
CA LYS A 376 -68.23 33.77 147.65
C LYS A 376 -68.44 33.37 149.12
N ASN A 377 -67.83 32.30 149.60
CA ASN A 377 -67.91 31.90 151.01
C ASN A 377 -67.33 32.96 151.95
N LEU A 378 -66.27 33.67 151.53
CA LEU A 378 -65.72 34.80 152.29
C LEU A 378 -66.66 36.01 152.28
N LYS A 379 -67.34 36.30 151.16
CA LYS A 379 -68.42 37.29 151.08
C LYS A 379 -69.61 36.90 151.98
N ASP A 380 -70.01 35.64 151.95
CA ASP A 380 -71.13 35.11 152.74
C ASP A 380 -70.80 35.16 154.25
N ARG A 381 -69.53 34.90 154.63
CA ARG A 381 -69.02 35.15 155.98
C ARG A 381 -68.99 36.64 156.37
N LEU A 382 -68.78 37.52 155.39
CA LEU A 382 -68.85 38.97 155.59
C LEU A 382 -70.30 39.45 155.81
N SER A 383 -71.28 38.73 155.25
CA SER A 383 -72.71 38.98 155.48
C SER A 383 -73.27 38.34 156.75
N GLU A 384 -72.60 37.37 157.37
CA GLU A 384 -72.98 36.84 158.70
C GLU A 384 -72.55 37.75 159.87
N ASP A 385 -71.71 38.77 159.63
CA ASP A 385 -71.23 39.70 160.66
C ASP A 385 -71.92 41.08 160.65
N ASN A 386 -72.88 41.34 159.76
CA ASN A 386 -73.65 42.60 159.78
C ASN A 386 -75.10 42.40 159.26
N ASP A 387 -76.04 42.21 160.19
CA ASP A 387 -77.44 42.61 160.03
C ASP A 387 -77.47 44.15 159.90
N ASP A 388 -77.80 44.67 158.73
CA ASP A 388 -78.92 45.60 158.54
C ASP A 388 -78.98 46.18 157.12
N ASP A 389 -80.19 46.03 156.58
CA ASP A 389 -80.89 46.81 155.57
C ASP A 389 -80.74 46.52 154.06
N ASP A 390 -81.93 46.20 153.52
CA ASP A 390 -82.30 45.92 152.14
C ASP A 390 -82.03 47.09 151.19
N THR A 391 -81.65 46.80 149.94
CA THR A 391 -82.53 47.09 148.79
C THR A 391 -82.00 46.52 147.48
N GLU A 392 -82.90 45.82 146.80
CA GLU A 392 -82.78 45.23 145.46
C GLU A 392 -82.58 46.29 144.36
N LEU A 393 -81.81 45.95 143.33
CA LEU A 393 -82.17 46.24 141.93
C LEU A 393 -81.45 45.30 140.95
N SER A 394 -82.29 44.57 140.22
CA SER A 394 -82.05 43.77 139.01
C SER A 394 -81.43 44.62 137.89
N THR A 395 -80.80 44.08 136.84
CA THR A 395 -81.24 43.01 135.93
C THR A 395 -80.05 42.46 135.13
N ASP A 396 -80.04 41.14 134.96
CA ASP A 396 -80.01 40.36 133.71
C ASP A 396 -78.99 40.76 132.63
N ASP A 397 -77.96 39.94 132.38
CA ASP A 397 -77.98 38.60 131.73
C ASP A 397 -78.03 38.67 130.21
N ASP A 398 -77.21 37.78 129.64
CA ASP A 398 -77.35 37.16 128.33
C ASP A 398 -77.02 37.98 127.07
N ASP A 399 -76.61 37.35 125.99
CA ASP A 399 -75.74 36.20 125.75
C ASP A 399 -75.45 36.28 124.25
N ASP A 400 -74.35 35.65 123.86
CA ASP A 400 -74.22 34.86 122.65
C ASP A 400 -74.27 35.45 121.21
N ASP A 401 -73.54 34.68 120.41
CA ASP A 401 -73.81 34.35 119.02
C ASP A 401 -73.23 35.19 117.86
N THR A 402 -72.03 34.73 117.46
CA THR A 402 -71.78 34.05 116.16
C THR A 402 -71.57 34.80 114.84
N VAL A 403 -70.46 34.40 114.20
CA VAL A 403 -70.33 33.92 112.80
C VAL A 403 -70.19 34.99 111.69
N VAL A 404 -69.05 35.00 110.98
CA VAL A 404 -68.78 34.39 109.65
C VAL A 404 -67.42 34.94 109.14
N ASP A 405 -66.68 34.05 108.47
CA ASP A 405 -65.57 34.25 107.53
C ASP A 405 -65.47 35.60 106.79
N ASP A 406 -64.25 36.02 106.47
CA ASP A 406 -63.93 36.17 105.05
C ASP A 406 -62.44 36.10 104.70
N VAL A 407 -62.24 35.48 103.55
CA VAL A 407 -61.00 35.24 102.80
C VAL A 407 -60.59 36.51 102.07
N TYR A 408 -59.30 36.86 102.07
CA TYR A 408 -58.63 37.43 100.89
C TYR A 408 -57.15 37.07 100.88
N GLY A 409 -56.74 36.29 99.88
CA GLY A 409 -55.34 36.16 99.48
C GLY A 409 -54.97 37.20 98.42
N SER A 410 -53.67 37.43 98.25
CA SER A 410 -52.93 37.21 96.98
C SER A 410 -51.55 37.88 97.06
N ASN A 411 -50.50 37.08 96.83
CA ASN A 411 -49.38 37.43 95.96
C ASN A 411 -48.78 36.14 95.40
#